data_AF-A0A2N6AM80-F1
#
_entry.id   AF-A0A2N6AM80-F1
#
_cell.length_a   1.000
_cell.length_b   1.000
_cell.length_c   1.000
_cell.angle_alpha   90.00
_cell.angle_beta   90.00
_cell.angle_gamma   90.00
#
_symmetry.space_group_name_H-M   'P 1'
#
loop_
_entity.id
_entity.type
_entity.pdbx_description
1 polymer ?
#
loop_
_entity_poly.entity_id
_entity_poly.type
_entity_poly.pdbx_seq_one_letter_code
_entity_poly.pdbx_strand_id
1 'polypeptide(L)'
;MNTRRIIVIASVLLFGACSSDDSGQLSFTGIMDANTVRVSAETSGRILDLPIDEGDEVSVGDVLARLESERTGFQLKQTDAQKTELTHSLDAAESRLDAARIQRDNLAKRLTRFRALLAQEAVTQQAVDDLETQLSAAEAEIAAAMASHSALRSKQAQIGAGQDLVRRQLRDAEIVSPLDGRVLVRYTDAGELLAPGSPVCEIADLSDMWTKIYISETQLHMVKLGQHVKVRIDGSDDVLAGTVSWISSTAEFTPKTILTEETRTSL
;
A
#
# COMPACT_ATOMS: atom_id res chain seq x y z
N MET A 1 -21.98 -104.98 22.10
CA MET A 1 -22.04 -105.59 20.75
C MET A 1 -22.40 -104.48 19.77
N ASN A 2 -21.51 -104.22 18.81
CA ASN A 2 -21.52 -103.09 17.88
C ASN A 2 -22.83 -102.92 17.11
N THR A 3 -23.20 -101.68 16.76
CA THR A 3 -23.30 -101.24 15.34
C THR A 3 -23.48 -99.73 15.19
N ARG A 4 -22.76 -99.18 14.20
CA ARG A 4 -22.72 -97.80 13.70
C ARG A 4 -24.08 -97.33 13.16
N ARG A 5 -24.37 -96.02 13.31
CA ARG A 5 -24.86 -95.17 12.20
C ARG A 5 -24.32 -93.74 12.32
N ILE A 6 -23.79 -93.27 11.20
CA ILE A 6 -23.22 -91.96 10.91
C ILE A 6 -24.36 -91.07 10.41
N ILE A 7 -24.52 -89.86 10.95
CA ILE A 7 -25.19 -88.73 10.28
C ILE A 7 -24.35 -87.46 10.53
N VAL A 8 -24.29 -86.67 9.48
CA VAL A 8 -23.30 -85.65 9.09
C VAL A 8 -23.84 -84.24 9.36
N ILE A 9 -22.97 -83.40 9.94
CA ILE A 9 -22.75 -81.94 9.76
C ILE A 9 -23.95 -80.97 9.77
N ALA A 10 -23.89 -79.97 10.66
CA ALA A 10 -24.04 -78.54 10.31
C ALA A 10 -23.70 -77.65 11.54
N SER A 11 -22.41 -77.37 11.74
CA SER A 11 -21.96 -76.30 12.64
C SER A 11 -22.15 -74.95 11.94
N VAL A 12 -23.13 -74.18 12.40
CA VAL A 12 -23.32 -72.78 12.01
C VAL A 12 -22.27 -71.94 12.75
N LEU A 13 -21.15 -71.70 12.06
CA LEU A 13 -20.15 -70.70 12.43
C LEU A 13 -20.70 -69.31 12.07
N LEU A 14 -21.09 -68.55 13.10
CA LEU A 14 -21.32 -67.11 13.04
C LEU A 14 -19.97 -66.42 12.73
N PHE A 15 -19.66 -66.27 11.44
CA PHE A 15 -18.70 -65.27 11.01
C PHE A 15 -19.39 -63.91 11.08
N GLY A 16 -19.12 -63.19 12.17
CA GLY A 16 -19.28 -61.74 12.22
C GLY A 16 -18.30 -61.13 11.22
N ALA A 17 -18.79 -60.87 10.01
CA ALA A 17 -18.13 -60.02 9.06
C ALA A 17 -18.12 -58.59 9.64
N CYS A 18 -16.99 -58.18 10.19
CA CYS A 18 -16.66 -56.76 10.25
C CYS A 18 -16.45 -56.30 8.81
N SER A 19 -17.52 -55.91 8.13
CA SER A 19 -17.42 -55.03 6.97
C SER A 19 -16.97 -53.68 7.51
N SER A 20 -15.69 -53.37 7.37
CA SER A 20 -15.24 -51.98 7.38
C SER A 20 -16.05 -51.26 6.31
N ASP A 21 -16.95 -50.40 6.75
CA ASP A 21 -17.75 -49.50 5.94
C ASP A 21 -16.81 -48.44 5.34
N ASP A 22 -15.95 -48.87 4.41
CA ASP A 22 -15.14 -47.98 3.60
C ASP A 22 -16.03 -47.53 2.44
N SER A 23 -16.90 -46.58 2.76
CA SER A 23 -17.93 -46.05 1.88
C SER A 23 -17.31 -45.22 0.75
N GLY A 24 -16.53 -45.84 -0.15
CA GLY A 24 -16.08 -45.30 -1.43
C GLY A 24 -15.65 -43.83 -1.44
N GLN A 25 -15.10 -43.35 -0.33
CA GLN A 25 -14.93 -41.92 -0.11
C GLN A 25 -13.57 -41.54 -0.70
N LEU A 26 -13.59 -40.86 -1.85
CA LEU A 26 -12.38 -40.43 -2.53
C LEU A 26 -11.60 -39.47 -1.62
N SER A 27 -10.48 -39.94 -1.10
CA SER A 27 -9.53 -39.14 -0.32
C SER A 27 -8.37 -38.69 -1.21
N PHE A 28 -8.06 -37.40 -1.15
CA PHE A 28 -6.91 -36.84 -1.84
C PHE A 28 -6.05 -36.05 -0.86
N THR A 29 -4.74 -36.03 -1.09
CA THR A 29 -3.80 -35.20 -0.34
C THR A 29 -3.53 -33.93 -1.11
N GLY A 30 -3.46 -32.80 -0.41
CA GLY A 30 -3.17 -31.51 -1.01
C GLY A 30 -2.29 -30.65 -0.12
N ILE A 31 -1.80 -29.56 -0.69
CA ILE A 31 -0.99 -28.57 0.00
C ILE A 31 -1.86 -27.36 0.25
N MET A 32 -1.89 -26.90 1.50
CA MET A 32 -2.54 -25.65 1.87
C MET A 32 -1.64 -24.49 1.47
N ASP A 33 -2.24 -23.50 0.83
CA ASP A 33 -1.56 -22.36 0.23
C ASP A 33 -2.37 -21.09 0.51
N ALA A 34 -1.71 -19.95 0.48
CA ALA A 34 -2.29 -18.66 0.85
C ALA A 34 -1.74 -17.57 -0.07
N ASN A 35 -2.46 -16.46 -0.20
CA ASN A 35 -1.93 -15.31 -0.91
C ASN A 35 -0.78 -14.70 -0.10
N THR A 36 0.38 -14.55 -0.73
CA THR A 36 1.54 -13.90 -0.11
C THR A 36 1.88 -12.59 -0.79
N VAL A 37 2.32 -11.61 0.01
CA VAL A 37 2.86 -10.35 -0.46
C VAL A 37 4.26 -10.18 0.07
N ARG A 38 5.19 -9.91 -0.84
CA ARG A 38 6.56 -9.55 -0.49
C ARG A 38 6.66 -8.06 -0.25
N VAL A 39 6.92 -7.69 0.99
CA VAL A 39 7.16 -6.30 1.37
C VAL A 39 8.61 -5.96 1.12
N SER A 40 8.85 -4.84 0.45
CA SER A 40 10.18 -4.40 0.02
C SER A 40 10.40 -2.93 0.39
N ALA A 41 11.66 -2.53 0.53
CA ALA A 41 12.02 -1.14 0.80
C ALA A 41 11.70 -0.23 -0.40
N GLU A 42 11.04 0.89 -0.16
CA GLU A 42 10.79 1.90 -1.21
C GLU A 42 11.94 2.91 -1.33
N THR A 43 12.74 3.07 -0.26
CA THR A 43 13.88 3.98 -0.19
C THR A 43 15.15 3.27 0.26
N SER A 44 16.31 3.86 -0.01
CA SER A 44 17.58 3.34 0.48
C SER A 44 17.82 3.77 1.93
N GLY A 45 18.33 2.87 2.76
CA GLY A 45 18.70 3.19 4.13
C GLY A 45 19.23 1.99 4.89
N ARG A 46 19.95 2.24 5.98
CA ARG A 46 20.36 1.18 6.90
C ARG A 46 19.20 0.84 7.82
N ILE A 47 18.91 -0.44 8.03
CA ILE A 47 17.90 -0.88 8.99
C ILE A 47 18.38 -0.51 10.41
N LEU A 48 17.65 0.36 11.09
CA LEU A 48 17.87 0.71 12.49
C LEU A 48 17.18 -0.28 13.42
N ASP A 49 15.96 -0.67 13.05
CA ASP A 49 15.11 -1.54 13.85
C ASP A 49 14.25 -2.43 12.94
N LEU A 50 14.02 -3.65 13.39
CA LEU A 50 13.26 -4.68 12.70
C LEU A 50 12.42 -5.44 13.73
N PRO A 51 11.30 -4.85 14.20
CA PRO A 51 10.53 -5.37 15.34
C PRO A 51 9.57 -6.50 14.92
N ILE A 52 10.03 -7.44 14.09
CA ILE A 52 9.26 -8.58 13.61
C ILE A 52 10.12 -9.84 13.55
N ASP A 53 9.52 -10.98 13.88
CA ASP A 53 10.08 -12.31 13.69
C ASP A 53 9.18 -13.17 12.77
N GLU A 54 9.76 -14.24 12.23
CA GLU A 54 9.01 -15.22 11.44
C GLU A 54 7.95 -15.89 12.33
N GLY A 55 6.72 -15.94 11.81
CA GLY A 55 5.57 -16.42 12.54
C GLY A 55 4.78 -15.33 13.26
N ASP A 56 5.24 -14.08 13.32
CA ASP A 56 4.47 -13.00 13.96
C ASP A 56 3.21 -12.63 13.17
N GLU A 57 2.15 -12.28 13.90
CA GLU A 57 0.92 -11.74 13.33
C GLU A 57 1.04 -10.22 13.24
N VAL A 58 0.71 -9.67 12.08
CA VAL A 58 0.82 -8.24 11.77
C VAL A 58 -0.50 -7.74 11.18
N SER A 59 -0.85 -6.52 11.52
CA SER A 59 -2.00 -5.80 10.96
C SER A 59 -1.57 -4.72 9.98
N VAL A 60 -2.50 -4.27 9.13
CA VAL A 60 -2.27 -3.15 8.20
C VAL A 60 -1.74 -1.94 8.95
N GLY A 61 -0.60 -1.42 8.49
CA GLY A 61 0.05 -0.24 9.07
C GLY A 61 1.03 -0.53 10.21
N ASP A 62 1.13 -1.78 10.67
CA ASP A 62 2.16 -2.17 11.64
C ASP A 62 3.56 -1.97 11.05
N VAL A 63 4.46 -1.44 11.86
CA VAL A 63 5.84 -1.15 11.44
C VAL A 63 6.63 -2.45 11.40
N LEU A 64 7.10 -2.80 10.21
CA LEU A 64 7.88 -3.99 9.94
C LEU A 64 9.38 -3.72 10.04
N ALA A 65 9.82 -2.55 9.56
CA ALA A 65 11.21 -2.12 9.63
C ALA A 65 11.31 -0.59 9.69
N ARG A 66 12.36 -0.08 10.35
CA ARG A 66 12.72 1.35 10.35
C ARG A 66 14.09 1.54 9.74
N LEU A 67 14.17 2.37 8.71
CA LEU A 67 15.41 2.75 8.05
C LEU A 67 15.95 4.06 8.63
N GLU A 68 17.27 4.19 8.62
CA GLU A 68 17.96 5.42 8.97
C GLU A 68 17.55 6.55 8.02
N SER A 69 17.00 7.62 8.59
CA SER A 69 16.42 8.73 7.83
C SER A 69 16.88 10.12 8.29
N GLU A 70 17.93 10.20 9.12
CA GLU A 70 18.42 11.49 9.67
C GLU A 70 18.73 12.51 8.57
N ARG A 71 19.37 12.06 7.49
CA ARG A 71 19.70 12.90 6.33
C ARG A 71 18.46 13.51 5.69
N THR A 72 17.41 12.71 5.49
CA THR A 72 16.12 13.16 4.98
C THR A 72 15.45 14.11 5.96
N GLY A 73 15.58 13.87 7.26
CA GLY A 73 15.11 14.77 8.31
C GLY A 73 15.80 16.14 8.28
N PHE A 74 17.12 16.19 8.07
CA PHE A 74 17.84 17.46 7.88
C PHE A 74 17.43 18.18 6.59
N GLN A 75 17.21 17.43 5.51
CA GLN A 75 16.72 17.99 4.25
C GLN A 75 15.31 18.59 4.43
N LEU A 76 14.42 17.94 5.18
CA LEU A 76 13.10 18.48 5.51
C LEU A 76 13.22 19.81 6.26
N LYS A 77 14.05 19.85 7.32
CA LYS A 77 14.31 21.09 8.08
C LYS A 77 14.85 22.22 7.20
N GLN A 78 15.75 21.92 6.26
CA GLN A 78 16.26 22.91 5.30
C GLN A 78 15.14 23.46 4.41
N THR A 79 14.25 22.59 3.90
CA THR A 79 13.13 23.03 3.06
C THR A 79 12.09 23.84 3.84
N ASP A 80 11.88 23.53 5.13
CA ASP A 80 11.00 24.32 6.00
C ASP A 80 11.54 25.73 6.26
N ALA A 81 12.86 25.87 6.41
CA ALA A 81 13.51 27.17 6.50
C ALA A 81 13.32 27.99 5.20
N GLN A 82 13.52 27.36 4.04
CA GLN A 82 13.29 28.01 2.73
C GLN A 82 11.83 28.45 2.54
N LYS A 83 10.88 27.62 2.97
CA LYS A 83 9.45 27.98 2.95
C LYS A 83 9.18 29.19 3.84
N THR A 84 9.76 29.23 5.04
CA THR A 84 9.59 30.34 5.99
C THR A 84 10.13 31.66 5.41
N GLU A 85 11.33 31.64 4.84
CA GLU A 85 11.92 32.79 4.14
C GLU A 85 11.02 33.28 2.98
N LEU A 86 10.47 32.34 2.21
CA LEU A 86 9.59 32.69 1.10
C LEU A 86 8.24 33.26 1.58
N THR A 87 7.69 32.78 2.69
CA THR A 87 6.48 33.36 3.30
C THR A 87 6.70 34.83 3.63
N HIS A 88 7.82 35.18 4.29
CA HIS A 88 8.14 36.58 4.57
C HIS A 88 8.31 37.43 3.30
N SER A 89 8.87 36.82 2.24
CA SER A 89 9.00 37.49 0.94
C SER A 89 7.65 37.75 0.29
N LEU A 90 6.69 36.82 0.43
CA LEU A 90 5.32 36.96 -0.04
C LEU A 90 4.59 38.06 0.73
N ASP A 91 4.67 38.07 2.06
CA ASP A 91 4.04 39.10 2.91
C ASP A 91 4.55 40.50 2.55
N ALA A 92 5.86 40.64 2.30
CA ALA A 92 6.46 41.89 1.85
C ALA A 92 6.00 42.30 0.45
N ALA A 93 5.84 41.34 -0.47
CA ALA A 93 5.34 41.61 -1.83
C ALA A 93 3.84 42.01 -1.82
N GLU A 94 3.03 41.37 -0.97
CA GLU A 94 1.62 41.71 -0.77
C GLU A 94 1.48 43.12 -0.19
N SER A 95 2.27 43.45 0.84
CA SER A 95 2.29 44.80 1.42
C SER A 95 2.68 45.87 0.39
N ARG A 96 3.62 45.58 -0.52
CA ARG A 96 4.01 46.50 -1.61
C ARG A 96 2.88 46.66 -2.63
N LEU A 97 2.20 45.59 -2.99
CA LEU A 97 1.05 45.64 -3.89
C LEU A 97 -0.08 46.50 -3.31
N ASP A 98 -0.36 46.36 -2.02
CA ASP A 98 -1.38 47.15 -1.34
C ASP A 98 -0.99 48.63 -1.23
N ALA A 99 0.28 48.94 -0.93
CA ALA A 99 0.76 50.32 -0.96
C ALA A 99 0.61 50.96 -2.36
N ALA A 100 0.94 50.23 -3.43
CA ALA A 100 0.77 50.70 -4.81
C ALA A 100 -0.72 50.95 -5.16
N ARG A 101 -1.62 50.07 -4.69
CA ARG A 101 -3.09 50.25 -4.84
C ARG A 101 -3.59 51.49 -4.13
N ILE A 102 -3.18 51.71 -2.88
CA ILE A 102 -3.54 52.90 -2.11
C ILE A 102 -3.05 54.16 -2.83
N GLN A 103 -1.83 54.15 -3.35
CA GLN A 103 -1.27 55.28 -4.08
C GLN A 103 -2.06 55.59 -5.37
N ARG A 104 -2.37 54.56 -6.17
CA ARG A 104 -3.22 54.67 -7.36
C ARG A 104 -4.59 55.25 -6.99
N ASP A 105 -5.23 54.76 -5.94
CA ASP A 105 -6.55 55.23 -5.51
C ASP A 105 -6.52 56.70 -5.06
N ASN A 106 -5.46 57.13 -4.37
CA ASN A 106 -5.27 58.53 -3.99
C ASN A 106 -5.09 59.44 -5.23
N LEU A 107 -4.31 59.00 -6.22
CA LEU A 107 -4.13 59.71 -7.49
C LEU A 107 -5.44 59.78 -8.28
N ALA A 108 -6.19 58.69 -8.35
CA ALA A 108 -7.48 58.65 -9.03
C ALA A 108 -8.48 59.64 -8.40
N LYS A 109 -8.61 59.65 -7.07
CA LYS A 109 -9.46 60.63 -6.35
C LYS A 109 -9.00 62.07 -6.59
N ARG A 110 -7.69 62.32 -6.60
CA ARG A 110 -7.12 63.64 -6.91
C ARG A 110 -7.46 64.07 -8.34
N LEU A 111 -7.28 63.19 -9.32
CA LEU A 111 -7.60 63.43 -10.72
C LEU A 111 -9.08 63.77 -10.89
N THR A 112 -9.99 63.02 -10.26
CA THR A 112 -11.43 63.34 -10.27
C THR A 112 -11.71 64.74 -9.75
N ARG A 113 -11.10 65.13 -8.62
CA ARG A 113 -11.26 66.48 -8.05
C ARG A 113 -10.68 67.56 -8.97
N PHE A 114 -9.53 67.33 -9.56
CA PHE A 114 -8.87 68.31 -10.44
C PHE A 114 -9.62 68.51 -11.75
N ARG A 115 -10.22 67.45 -12.33
CA ARG A 115 -11.12 67.57 -13.48
C ARG A 115 -12.35 68.44 -13.17
N ALA A 116 -12.93 68.29 -11.96
CA ALA A 116 -14.05 69.13 -11.54
C ALA A 116 -13.64 70.61 -11.33
N LEU A 117 -12.44 70.86 -10.82
CA LEU A 117 -11.89 72.22 -10.65
C LEU A 117 -11.50 72.87 -11.99
N LEU A 118 -11.03 72.08 -12.96
CA LEU A 118 -10.71 72.54 -14.30
C LEU A 118 -11.96 73.07 -15.01
N ALA A 119 -13.10 72.39 -14.83
CA ALA A 119 -14.39 72.84 -15.36
C ALA A 119 -14.88 74.17 -14.71
N GLN A 120 -14.30 74.55 -13.57
CA GLN A 120 -14.52 75.84 -12.90
C GLN A 120 -13.40 76.84 -13.20
N GLU A 121 -12.51 76.54 -14.15
CA GLU A 121 -11.33 77.33 -14.51
C GLU A 121 -10.37 77.62 -13.33
N ALA A 122 -10.44 76.81 -12.26
CA ALA A 122 -9.68 77.02 -11.03
C ALA A 122 -8.29 76.34 -11.02
N VAL A 123 -7.99 75.50 -12.02
CA VAL A 123 -6.69 74.84 -12.24
C VAL A 123 -6.37 74.81 -13.74
N THR A 124 -5.11 74.57 -14.10
CA THR A 124 -4.67 74.48 -15.51
C THR A 124 -4.89 73.08 -16.09
N GLN A 125 -5.02 73.00 -17.42
CA GLN A 125 -5.07 71.71 -18.14
C GLN A 125 -3.83 70.85 -17.85
N GLN A 126 -2.64 71.47 -17.85
CA GLN A 126 -1.38 70.80 -17.52
C GLN A 126 -1.44 70.05 -16.18
N ALA A 127 -2.09 70.62 -15.16
CA ALA A 127 -2.20 69.97 -13.85
C ALA A 127 -3.06 68.70 -13.88
N VAL A 128 -4.05 68.62 -14.79
CA VAL A 128 -4.83 67.40 -15.02
C VAL A 128 -4.00 66.38 -15.79
N ASP A 129 -3.33 66.79 -16.87
CA ASP A 129 -2.50 65.92 -17.71
C ASP A 129 -1.33 65.29 -16.90
N ASP A 130 -0.73 66.06 -16.00
CA ASP A 130 0.30 65.58 -15.07
C ASP A 130 -0.25 64.50 -14.12
N LEU A 131 -1.48 64.66 -13.60
CA LEU A 131 -2.13 63.67 -12.74
C LEU A 131 -2.53 62.41 -13.51
N GLU A 132 -2.95 62.53 -14.78
CA GLU A 132 -3.22 61.39 -15.64
C GLU A 132 -1.95 60.57 -15.89
N THR A 133 -0.83 61.25 -16.17
CA THR A 133 0.47 60.61 -16.33
C THR A 133 0.91 59.90 -15.05
N GLN A 134 0.75 60.55 -13.89
CA GLN A 134 1.05 59.94 -12.59
C GLN A 134 0.16 58.73 -12.30
N LEU A 135 -1.14 58.79 -12.65
CA LEU A 135 -2.05 57.68 -12.48
C LEU A 135 -1.65 56.49 -13.36
N SER A 136 -1.31 56.74 -14.62
CA SER A 136 -0.82 55.70 -15.54
C SER A 136 0.48 55.05 -15.02
N ALA A 137 1.40 55.84 -14.48
CA ALA A 137 2.60 55.31 -13.84
C ALA A 137 2.30 54.43 -12.61
N ALA A 138 1.34 54.84 -11.77
CA ALA A 138 0.90 54.05 -10.61
C ALA A 138 0.20 52.73 -11.01
N GLU A 139 -0.56 52.73 -12.11
CA GLU A 139 -1.15 51.50 -12.67
C GLU A 139 -0.08 50.53 -13.18
N ALA A 140 0.96 51.05 -13.84
CA ALA A 140 2.11 50.23 -14.25
C ALA A 140 2.87 49.66 -13.03
N GLU A 141 2.98 50.42 -11.95
CA GLU A 141 3.59 49.95 -10.69
C GLU A 141 2.78 48.81 -10.05
N ILE A 142 1.45 48.90 -10.04
CA ILE A 142 0.57 47.81 -9.60
C ILE A 142 0.81 46.57 -10.46
N ALA A 143 0.87 46.70 -11.78
CA ALA A 143 1.11 45.58 -12.68
C ALA A 143 2.46 44.90 -12.39
N ALA A 144 3.52 45.68 -12.15
CA ALA A 144 4.83 45.16 -11.77
C ALA A 144 4.82 44.44 -10.40
N ALA A 145 4.15 45.03 -9.39
CA ALA A 145 4.00 44.43 -8.07
C ALA A 145 3.20 43.12 -8.12
N MET A 146 2.12 43.08 -8.91
CA MET A 146 1.33 41.86 -9.14
C MET A 146 2.15 40.77 -9.81
N ALA A 147 2.94 41.10 -10.83
CA ALA A 147 3.82 40.15 -11.50
C ALA A 147 4.86 39.56 -10.53
N SER A 148 5.45 40.41 -9.67
CA SER A 148 6.40 39.97 -8.64
C SER A 148 5.75 39.05 -7.61
N HIS A 149 4.58 39.41 -7.07
CA HIS A 149 3.83 38.57 -6.14
C HIS A 149 3.44 37.21 -6.77
N SER A 150 2.99 37.22 -8.03
CA SER A 150 2.66 35.99 -8.77
C SER A 150 3.88 35.06 -8.91
N ALA A 151 5.05 35.60 -9.27
CA ALA A 151 6.28 34.83 -9.37
C ALA A 151 6.67 34.17 -8.03
N LEU A 152 6.51 34.88 -6.92
CA LEU A 152 6.74 34.32 -5.58
C LEU A 152 5.72 33.23 -5.22
N ARG A 153 4.46 33.38 -5.62
CA ARG A 153 3.43 32.33 -5.44
C ARG A 153 3.76 31.07 -6.24
N SER A 154 4.24 31.21 -7.48
CA SER A 154 4.74 30.06 -8.26
C SER A 154 5.92 29.37 -7.57
N LYS A 155 6.86 30.15 -7.02
CA LYS A 155 7.98 29.59 -6.24
C LYS A 155 7.49 28.88 -4.97
N GLN A 156 6.42 29.37 -4.33
CA GLN A 156 5.83 28.73 -3.15
C GLN A 156 5.27 27.36 -3.49
N ALA A 157 4.56 27.24 -4.61
CA ALA A 157 4.07 25.95 -5.09
C ALA A 157 5.22 24.97 -5.40
N GLN A 158 6.30 25.44 -6.00
CA GLN A 158 7.49 24.62 -6.28
C GLN A 158 8.16 24.11 -5.00
N ILE A 159 8.36 24.97 -4.00
CA ILE A 159 8.91 24.55 -2.70
C ILE A 159 7.96 23.56 -2.04
N GLY A 160 6.65 23.82 -2.05
CA GLY A 160 5.64 22.93 -1.49
C GLY A 160 5.70 21.51 -2.07
N ALA A 161 5.74 21.38 -3.40
CA ALA A 161 5.88 20.09 -4.07
C ALA A 161 7.20 19.39 -3.71
N GLY A 162 8.31 20.13 -3.61
CA GLY A 162 9.59 19.59 -3.15
C GLY A 162 9.54 19.09 -1.71
N GLN A 163 8.86 19.80 -0.81
CA GLN A 163 8.66 19.35 0.57
C GLN A 163 7.86 18.06 0.64
N ASP A 164 6.81 17.93 -0.16
CA ASP A 164 5.97 16.74 -0.16
C ASP A 164 6.73 15.49 -0.60
N LEU A 165 7.66 15.64 -1.56
CA LEU A 165 8.58 14.57 -1.95
C LEU A 165 9.50 14.15 -0.80
N VAL A 166 10.10 15.11 -0.09
CA VAL A 166 10.99 14.83 1.05
C VAL A 166 10.21 14.19 2.20
N ARG A 167 8.98 14.66 2.48
CA ARG A 167 8.09 14.05 3.48
C ARG A 167 7.69 12.62 3.09
N ARG A 168 7.47 12.36 1.80
CA ARG A 168 7.20 11.01 1.30
C ARG A 168 8.40 10.10 1.55
N GLN A 169 9.60 10.52 1.16
CA GLN A 169 10.83 9.77 1.42
C GLN A 169 11.07 9.49 2.91
N LEU A 170 10.69 10.44 3.79
CA LEU A 170 10.80 10.24 5.23
C LEU A 170 9.79 9.21 5.75
N ARG A 171 8.57 9.18 5.21
CA ARG A 171 7.58 8.14 5.54
C ARG A 171 7.99 6.78 5.01
N ASP A 172 8.56 6.73 3.81
CA ASP A 172 9.01 5.49 3.16
C ASP A 172 10.21 4.85 3.90
N ALA A 173 10.85 5.58 4.82
CA ALA A 173 11.83 5.02 5.73
C ALA A 173 11.19 4.12 6.82
N GLU A 174 9.88 4.24 7.07
CA GLU A 174 9.12 3.28 7.86
C GLU A 174 8.40 2.32 6.93
N ILE A 175 8.84 1.07 6.92
CA ILE A 175 8.26 0.01 6.11
C ILE A 175 7.14 -0.60 6.93
N VAL A 176 5.91 -0.54 6.42
CA VAL A 176 4.70 -0.98 7.12
C VAL A 176 4.02 -2.15 6.41
N SER A 177 3.21 -2.91 7.14
CA SER A 177 2.42 -4.00 6.54
C SER A 177 1.31 -3.45 5.65
N PRO A 178 1.17 -3.95 4.40
CA PRO A 178 0.08 -3.58 3.50
C PRO A 178 -1.21 -4.37 3.74
N LEU A 179 -1.17 -5.47 4.51
CA LEU A 179 -2.28 -6.38 4.75
C LEU A 179 -2.21 -6.98 6.16
N ASP A 180 -3.34 -7.48 6.65
CA ASP A 180 -3.39 -8.28 7.88
C ASP A 180 -2.92 -9.70 7.55
N GLY A 181 -2.00 -10.26 8.34
CA GLY A 181 -1.44 -11.56 8.01
C GLY A 181 -0.35 -12.04 8.95
N ARG A 182 0.36 -13.07 8.52
CA ARG A 182 1.48 -13.65 9.27
C ARG A 182 2.78 -13.54 8.50
N VAL A 183 3.85 -13.12 9.17
CA VAL A 183 5.20 -13.07 8.60
C VAL A 183 5.66 -14.51 8.34
N LEU A 184 5.92 -14.85 7.08
CA LEU A 184 6.39 -16.17 6.69
C LEU A 184 7.92 -16.25 6.68
N VAL A 185 8.55 -15.27 6.05
CA VAL A 185 9.99 -15.24 5.81
C VAL A 185 10.51 -13.85 6.06
N ARG A 186 11.65 -13.77 6.72
CA ARG A 186 12.40 -12.53 6.92
C ARG A 186 13.66 -12.57 6.04
N TYR A 187 13.82 -11.58 5.17
CA TYR A 187 14.89 -11.55 4.17
C TYR A 187 16.12 -10.73 4.59
N THR A 188 15.99 -9.93 5.65
CA THR A 188 16.99 -8.92 6.04
C THR A 188 17.14 -8.83 7.54
N ASP A 189 18.33 -8.51 8.05
CA ASP A 189 18.61 -8.27 9.46
C ASP A 189 18.84 -6.78 9.80
N ALA A 190 18.62 -6.42 11.08
CA ALA A 190 18.97 -5.10 11.59
C ALA A 190 20.45 -4.78 11.35
N GLY A 191 20.73 -3.54 10.94
CA GLY A 191 22.07 -3.09 10.55
C GLY A 191 22.41 -3.29 9.08
N GLU A 192 21.63 -4.03 8.30
CA GLU A 192 21.84 -4.15 6.85
C GLU A 192 21.52 -2.86 6.09
N LEU A 193 22.15 -2.67 4.93
CA LEU A 193 21.87 -1.55 4.02
C LEU A 193 20.94 -2.01 2.90
N LEU A 194 19.74 -1.42 2.84
CA LEU A 194 18.77 -1.71 1.80
C LEU A 194 18.84 -0.70 0.66
N ALA A 195 18.58 -1.18 -0.55
CA ALA A 195 18.29 -0.38 -1.72
C ALA A 195 16.77 -0.42 -2.02
N PRO A 196 16.24 0.54 -2.81
CA PRO A 196 14.87 0.44 -3.28
C PRO A 196 14.62 -0.88 -4.02
N GLY A 197 13.53 -1.56 -3.65
CA GLY A 197 13.16 -2.89 -4.14
C GLY A 197 13.82 -4.06 -3.39
N SER A 198 14.70 -3.81 -2.42
CA SER A 198 15.24 -4.87 -1.55
C SER A 198 14.11 -5.48 -0.72
N PRO A 199 13.96 -6.82 -0.72
CA PRO A 199 12.90 -7.48 0.04
C PRO A 199 13.20 -7.43 1.54
N VAL A 200 12.19 -7.22 2.37
CA VAL A 200 12.32 -7.18 3.84
C VAL A 200 11.69 -8.41 4.47
N CYS A 201 10.44 -8.69 4.12
CA CYS A 201 9.72 -9.87 4.59
C CYS A 201 8.63 -10.31 3.59
N GLU A 202 8.10 -11.50 3.81
CA GLU A 202 6.94 -12.03 3.11
C GLU A 202 5.80 -12.25 4.11
N ILE A 203 4.61 -11.76 3.77
CA ILE A 203 3.43 -11.83 4.63
C ILE A 203 2.36 -12.65 3.91
N ALA A 204 1.80 -13.64 4.59
CA ALA A 204 0.67 -14.41 4.12
C ALA A 204 -0.64 -13.90 4.70
N ASP A 205 -1.62 -13.68 3.83
CA ASP A 205 -3.01 -13.50 4.22
C ASP A 205 -3.63 -14.86 4.56
N LEU A 206 -3.84 -15.10 5.86
CA LEU A 206 -4.41 -16.36 6.35
C LEU A 206 -5.95 -16.34 6.36
N SER A 207 -6.58 -15.23 5.97
CA SER A 207 -8.05 -15.14 5.93
C SER A 207 -8.65 -15.81 4.68
N ASP A 208 -7.87 -15.91 3.60
CA ASP A 208 -8.25 -16.56 2.34
C ASP A 208 -7.21 -17.63 1.96
N MET A 209 -7.41 -18.85 2.47
CA MET A 209 -6.57 -20.00 2.20
C MET A 209 -7.27 -20.99 1.28
N TRP A 210 -6.52 -21.63 0.38
CA TRP A 210 -7.02 -22.71 -0.47
C TRP A 210 -6.12 -23.93 -0.39
N THR A 211 -6.65 -25.09 -0.77
CA THR A 211 -5.86 -26.32 -0.86
C THR A 211 -5.71 -26.72 -2.32
N LYS A 212 -4.47 -26.85 -2.79
CA LYS A 212 -4.17 -27.41 -4.11
C LYS A 212 -4.08 -28.93 -3.98
N ILE A 213 -4.91 -29.61 -4.75
CA ILE A 213 -5.00 -31.07 -4.75
C ILE A 213 -4.67 -31.56 -6.16
N TYR A 214 -3.75 -32.53 -6.24
CA TYR A 214 -3.40 -33.19 -7.49
C TYR A 214 -4.22 -34.47 -7.64
N ILE A 215 -4.98 -34.58 -8.73
CA ILE A 215 -5.82 -35.75 -9.04
C ILE A 215 -5.38 -36.35 -10.37
N SER A 216 -5.50 -37.68 -10.52
CA SER A 216 -5.18 -38.32 -11.80
C SER A 216 -6.24 -38.00 -12.87
N GLU A 217 -5.86 -38.05 -14.14
CA GLU A 217 -6.78 -37.87 -15.26
C GLU A 217 -7.95 -38.86 -15.20
N THR A 218 -7.65 -40.11 -14.81
CA THR A 218 -8.67 -41.15 -14.62
C THR A 218 -9.68 -40.81 -13.53
N GLN A 219 -9.33 -39.96 -12.56
CA GLN A 219 -10.20 -39.55 -11.46
C GLN A 219 -10.91 -38.21 -11.71
N LEU A 220 -10.47 -37.42 -12.70
CA LEU A 220 -10.99 -36.08 -12.99
C LEU A 220 -12.51 -36.06 -13.23
N HIS A 221 -13.04 -37.09 -13.90
CA HIS A 221 -14.48 -37.18 -14.20
C HIS A 221 -15.37 -37.28 -12.94
N MET A 222 -14.77 -37.59 -11.78
CA MET A 222 -15.46 -37.71 -10.49
C MET A 222 -15.50 -36.39 -9.70
N VAL A 223 -14.76 -35.36 -10.13
CA VAL A 223 -14.67 -34.06 -9.45
C VAL A 223 -15.38 -32.99 -10.27
N LYS A 224 -16.29 -32.24 -9.64
CA LYS A 224 -17.05 -31.16 -10.29
C LYS A 224 -16.84 -29.83 -9.59
N LEU A 225 -16.89 -28.75 -10.37
CA LEU A 225 -16.85 -27.39 -9.85
C LEU A 225 -18.10 -27.14 -8.98
N GLY A 226 -17.92 -26.50 -7.82
CA GLY A 226 -18.97 -26.31 -6.82
C GLY A 226 -19.24 -27.52 -5.91
N GLN A 227 -18.51 -28.62 -6.06
CA GLN A 227 -18.68 -29.80 -5.22
C GLN A 227 -18.23 -29.53 -3.78
N HIS A 228 -19.06 -29.89 -2.80
CA HIS A 228 -18.72 -29.81 -1.39
C HIS A 228 -17.72 -30.91 -1.02
N VAL A 229 -16.70 -30.53 -0.26
CA VAL A 229 -15.65 -31.43 0.23
C VAL A 229 -15.45 -31.24 1.72
N LYS A 230 -14.90 -32.26 2.37
CA LYS A 230 -14.41 -32.19 3.75
C LYS A 230 -12.89 -32.17 3.70
N VAL A 231 -12.29 -31.17 4.35
CA VAL A 231 -10.84 -31.02 4.46
C VAL A 231 -10.46 -31.37 5.89
N ARG A 232 -9.59 -32.36 6.05
CA ARG A 232 -8.99 -32.72 7.34
C ARG A 232 -7.55 -32.22 7.33
N ILE A 233 -7.14 -31.53 8.38
CA ILE A 233 -5.76 -31.07 8.54
C ILE A 233 -4.99 -32.16 9.28
N ASP A 234 -3.81 -32.54 8.77
CA ASP A 234 -2.99 -33.52 9.45
C ASP A 234 -2.51 -33.01 10.81
N GLY A 235 -2.72 -33.81 11.86
CA GLY A 235 -2.40 -33.43 13.24
C GLY A 235 -3.50 -32.64 13.97
N SER A 236 -4.64 -32.37 13.33
CA SER A 236 -5.86 -31.90 13.98
C SER A 236 -7.02 -32.86 13.73
N ASP A 237 -7.92 -32.98 14.70
CA ASP A 237 -9.20 -33.69 14.56
C ASP A 237 -10.27 -32.80 13.87
N ASP A 238 -9.92 -31.55 13.56
CA ASP A 238 -10.82 -30.59 12.91
C ASP A 238 -11.11 -30.98 11.46
N VAL A 239 -12.40 -30.97 11.12
CA VAL A 239 -12.90 -31.19 9.76
C VAL A 239 -13.53 -29.90 9.26
N LEU A 240 -12.88 -29.28 8.28
CA LEU A 240 -13.34 -28.06 7.63
C LEU A 240 -14.21 -28.40 6.43
N ALA A 241 -15.29 -27.65 6.24
CA ALA A 241 -16.09 -27.72 5.03
C ALA A 241 -15.46 -26.84 3.94
N GLY A 242 -15.34 -27.36 2.73
CA GLY A 242 -14.81 -26.64 1.57
C GLY A 242 -15.66 -26.87 0.32
N THR A 243 -15.35 -26.12 -0.74
CA THR A 243 -15.98 -26.28 -2.05
C THR A 243 -14.93 -26.21 -3.14
N VAL A 244 -15.06 -27.05 -4.18
CA VAL A 244 -14.18 -27.00 -5.35
C VAL A 244 -14.44 -25.70 -6.12
N SER A 245 -13.57 -24.71 -5.96
CA SER A 245 -13.71 -23.38 -6.57
C SER A 245 -13.19 -23.34 -8.02
N TRP A 246 -12.17 -24.13 -8.33
CA TRP A 246 -11.51 -24.13 -9.63
C TRP A 246 -10.90 -25.50 -9.96
N ILE A 247 -10.91 -25.85 -11.25
CA ILE A 247 -10.25 -27.03 -11.81
C ILE A 247 -9.35 -26.54 -12.94
N SER A 248 -8.06 -26.84 -12.85
CA SER A 248 -7.09 -26.44 -13.88
C SER A 248 -7.43 -27.05 -15.24
N SER A 249 -7.39 -26.22 -16.28
CA SER A 249 -7.53 -26.67 -17.67
C SER A 249 -6.25 -27.26 -18.26
N THR A 250 -5.13 -27.16 -17.53
CA THR A 250 -3.80 -27.66 -17.93
C THR A 250 -3.29 -28.65 -16.89
N ALA A 251 -2.82 -29.81 -17.34
CA ALA A 251 -2.18 -30.79 -16.47
C ALA A 251 -0.76 -30.33 -16.08
N GLU A 252 -0.42 -30.42 -14.80
CA GLU A 252 0.92 -30.11 -14.30
C GLU A 252 1.76 -31.41 -14.27
N PHE A 253 2.81 -31.47 -15.09
CA PHE A 253 3.61 -32.70 -15.29
C PHE A 253 4.67 -32.91 -14.20
N THR A 254 4.88 -31.95 -13.29
CA THR A 254 5.89 -32.07 -12.21
C THR A 254 5.49 -31.22 -11.02
N PRO A 255 4.82 -31.77 -9.99
CA PRO A 255 4.65 -31.07 -8.73
C PRO A 255 6.04 -30.74 -8.18
N LYS A 256 6.30 -29.48 -7.79
CA LYS A 256 7.61 -29.10 -7.23
C LYS A 256 7.95 -29.83 -5.92
N THR A 257 6.96 -30.50 -5.30
CA THR A 257 7.16 -31.46 -4.21
C THR A 257 6.05 -32.51 -4.28
N ILE A 258 6.37 -33.77 -4.55
CA ILE A 258 5.43 -34.89 -4.37
C ILE A 258 5.61 -35.37 -2.92
N LEU A 259 4.66 -35.06 -2.04
CA LEU A 259 4.54 -35.75 -0.75
C LEU A 259 3.47 -36.84 -0.89
N THR A 260 3.89 -38.10 -0.94
CA THR A 260 3.01 -39.24 -0.67
C THR A 260 3.23 -39.71 0.77
N GLU A 261 2.27 -40.44 1.36
CA GLU A 261 2.47 -41.03 2.70
C GLU A 261 3.76 -41.86 2.78
N GLU A 262 4.13 -42.57 1.71
CA GLU A 262 5.34 -43.38 1.63
C GLU A 262 6.65 -42.58 1.71
N THR A 263 6.66 -41.30 1.32
CA THR A 263 7.89 -40.48 1.32
C THR A 263 8.21 -39.84 2.68
N ARG A 264 7.28 -39.88 3.65
CA ARG A 264 7.47 -39.27 4.98
C ARG A 264 8.08 -40.21 6.03
N THR A 265 8.03 -41.53 5.82
CA THR A 265 8.46 -42.52 6.83
C THR A 265 9.96 -42.83 6.77
N SER A 266 10.69 -42.27 5.82
CA SER A 266 12.15 -42.35 5.75
C SER A 266 12.77 -41.04 6.25
N LEU A 267 12.91 -40.96 7.58
CA LEU A 267 13.83 -40.08 8.30
C LEU A 267 14.75 -40.96 9.15
#